data_AF-A0A660W0L7-F1
#
_entry.id   AF-A0A660W0L7-F1
#
_cell.length_a   1.000
_cell.length_b   1.000
_cell.length_c   1.000
_cell.angle_alpha   90.00
_cell.angle_beta   90.00
_cell.angle_gamma   90.00
#
_symmetry.space_group_name_H-M   'P 1'
#
loop_
_entity.id
_entity.type
_entity.pdbx_description
1 polymer ?
#
loop_
_entity_poly.entity_id
_entity_poly.type
_entity_poly.pdbx_seq_one_letter_code
_entity_poly.pdbx_strand_id
1 'polypeptide(L)'
;CFIIHYTKVCGNSRGVEEGWDAELGLETEIVPLTRPNGLWAGNIFSGTVKLDGKPVPYAEIEVEYYNDNPKNKVHAPTEAHITQVIKADGNGVFHYAMPRAGWWAFAALNTADFKMKHDGEDKDVELGAVIWVKTYEME
;
A
#
# COMPACT_ATOMS: atom_id res chain seq x y z
N CYS A 1 -4.46 -7.73 -19.56
CA CYS A 1 -4.55 -6.64 -18.58
C CYS A 1 -3.15 -6.08 -18.42
N PHE A 2 -3.01 -4.75 -18.38
CA PHE A 2 -1.80 -4.08 -17.92
C PHE A 2 -2.01 -3.57 -16.50
N ILE A 3 -0.92 -3.39 -15.76
CA ILE A 3 -0.96 -2.77 -14.45
C ILE A 3 0.02 -1.59 -14.40
N ILE A 4 -0.43 -0.47 -13.86
CA ILE A 4 0.37 0.73 -13.62
C ILE A 4 0.43 0.96 -12.11
N HIS A 5 1.62 0.86 -11.52
CA HIS A 5 1.81 1.10 -10.09
C HIS A 5 2.25 2.53 -9.81
N TYR A 6 1.39 3.28 -9.11
CA TYR A 6 1.70 4.55 -8.49
C TYR A 6 2.27 4.31 -7.09
N THR A 7 3.60 4.20 -7.01
CA THR A 7 4.30 3.84 -5.76
C THR A 7 4.76 5.07 -4.99
N LYS A 8 4.38 5.15 -3.71
CA LYS A 8 4.79 6.18 -2.75
C LYS A 8 5.68 5.57 -1.66
N VAL A 9 6.74 6.29 -1.30
CA VAL A 9 7.56 6.03 -0.11
C VAL A 9 7.74 7.34 0.63
N CYS A 10 7.39 7.38 1.91
CA CYS A 10 7.59 8.58 2.73
C CYS A 10 8.98 8.53 3.38
N GLY A 11 9.90 9.37 2.89
CA GLY A 11 11.23 9.53 3.48
C GLY A 11 11.24 10.56 4.61
N ASN A 12 12.00 10.31 5.68
CA ASN A 12 12.34 11.35 6.64
C ASN A 12 13.68 12.00 6.23
N SER A 13 13.67 13.26 5.84
CA SER A 13 14.89 14.05 5.71
C SER A 13 15.03 14.96 6.92
N ARG A 14 16.08 14.76 7.72
CA ARG A 14 16.48 15.65 8.83
C ARG A 14 15.38 15.94 9.87
N GLY A 15 14.51 14.99 10.16
CA GLY A 15 13.47 15.16 11.18
C GLY A 15 12.33 16.07 10.74
N VAL A 16 12.20 16.36 9.44
CA VAL A 16 11.06 17.09 8.91
C VAL A 16 9.83 16.18 8.97
N GLU A 17 8.85 16.62 9.75
CA GLU A 17 7.65 15.88 10.12
C GLU A 17 6.43 16.20 9.24
N GLU A 18 6.63 16.94 8.15
CA GLU A 18 5.55 17.53 7.36
C GLU A 18 5.31 16.77 6.04
N GLY A 19 4.07 16.77 5.58
CA GLY A 19 3.68 16.30 4.24
C GLY A 19 3.55 14.79 4.06
N TRP A 20 3.76 13.98 5.10
CA TRP A 20 3.57 12.53 5.03
C TRP A 20 2.09 12.14 4.83
N ASP A 21 1.16 12.97 5.31
CA ASP A 21 -0.29 12.87 5.18
C ASP A 21 -0.85 13.69 3.99
N ALA A 22 0.01 14.34 3.21
CA ALA A 22 -0.42 15.12 2.05
C ALA A 22 -0.79 14.21 0.87
N GLU A 23 -1.85 14.62 0.18
CA GLU A 23 -2.20 14.15 -1.16
C GLU A 23 -1.14 14.62 -2.17
N LEU A 24 -0.74 13.72 -3.06
CA LEU A 24 0.20 14.03 -4.13
C LEU A 24 -0.51 14.34 -5.46
N GLY A 25 -1.83 14.12 -5.53
CA GLY A 25 -2.62 14.33 -6.74
C GLY A 25 -2.31 13.29 -7.82
N LEU A 26 -1.91 12.08 -7.41
CA LEU A 26 -1.73 10.95 -8.31
C LEU A 26 -3.10 10.42 -8.74
N GLU A 27 -3.16 9.74 -9.89
CA GLU A 27 -4.39 9.16 -10.42
C GLU A 27 -5.03 8.20 -9.39
N THR A 28 -4.21 7.35 -8.77
CA THR A 28 -4.59 6.61 -7.57
C THR A 28 -3.51 6.73 -6.51
N GLU A 29 -3.89 6.91 -5.25
CA GLU A 29 -2.95 7.03 -4.14
C GLU A 29 -3.49 6.47 -2.82
N ILE A 30 -2.58 6.02 -1.94
CA ILE A 30 -2.88 5.78 -0.53
C ILE A 30 -2.36 6.98 0.26
N VAL A 31 -3.28 7.69 0.90
CA VAL A 31 -2.96 8.80 1.81
C VAL A 31 -2.80 8.25 3.23
N PRO A 32 -1.62 8.35 3.86
CA PRO A 32 -1.43 7.82 5.21
C PRO A 32 -2.24 8.58 6.26
N LEU A 33 -2.89 7.85 7.15
CA LEU A 33 -3.46 8.36 8.41
C LEU A 33 -2.57 8.05 9.61
N THR A 34 -1.62 7.13 9.44
CA THR A 34 -0.55 6.86 10.40
C THR A 34 0.78 7.28 9.80
N ARG A 35 1.61 7.97 10.59
CA ARG A 35 2.93 8.42 10.14
C ARG A 35 3.80 7.21 9.71
N PRO A 36 4.21 7.10 8.43
CA PRO A 36 4.88 5.90 7.92
C PRO A 36 6.29 5.62 8.45
N ASN A 37 7.00 6.65 8.94
CA ASN A 37 8.40 6.57 9.35
C ASN A 37 8.60 6.38 10.87
N GLY A 38 7.53 6.14 11.63
CA GLY A 38 7.53 6.04 13.09
C GLY A 38 6.82 4.80 13.63
N LEU A 39 6.86 3.69 12.89
CA LEU A 39 6.11 2.49 13.22
C LEU A 39 6.99 1.45 13.94
N TRP A 40 6.50 0.93 15.06
CA TRP A 40 7.00 -0.29 15.68
C TRP A 40 6.22 -1.51 15.17
N ALA A 41 6.82 -2.69 15.25
CA ALA A 41 6.09 -3.94 15.11
C ALA A 41 4.94 -3.98 16.14
N GLY A 42 3.75 -4.39 15.69
CA GLY A 42 2.51 -4.34 16.48
C GLY A 42 1.71 -3.05 16.35
N ASN A 43 2.28 -1.97 15.79
CA ASN A 43 1.49 -0.77 15.47
C ASN A 43 0.51 -1.05 14.34
N ILE A 44 -0.54 -0.23 14.28
CA ILE A 44 -1.49 -0.18 13.18
C ILE A 44 -1.02 0.87 12.18
N PHE A 45 -0.89 0.50 10.91
CA PHE A 45 -0.86 1.43 9.80
C PHE A 45 -2.28 1.64 9.28
N SER A 46 -2.65 2.91 9.10
CA SER A 46 -3.95 3.31 8.57
C SER A 46 -3.75 4.19 7.36
N GLY A 47 -4.61 4.06 6.35
CA GLY A 47 -4.56 4.87 5.14
C GLY A 47 -5.92 5.00 4.46
N THR A 48 -6.06 6.04 3.64
CA THR A 48 -7.24 6.25 2.78
C THR A 48 -6.86 5.97 1.34
N VAL A 49 -7.56 5.04 0.69
CA VAL A 49 -7.42 4.79 -0.75
C VAL A 49 -8.17 5.86 -1.52
N LYS A 50 -7.51 6.46 -2.52
CA LYS A 50 -8.09 7.45 -3.41
C LYS A 50 -7.91 7.10 -4.88
N LEU A 51 -8.89 7.50 -5.69
CA LEU A 51 -8.87 7.52 -7.15
C LEU A 51 -9.36 8.91 -7.58
N ASP A 52 -8.59 9.61 -8.40
CA ASP A 52 -8.86 10.99 -8.84
C ASP A 52 -9.17 11.94 -7.67
N GLY A 53 -8.40 11.82 -6.59
CA GLY A 53 -8.55 12.62 -5.36
C GLY A 53 -9.77 12.26 -4.49
N LYS A 54 -10.62 11.31 -4.92
CA LYS A 54 -11.82 10.89 -4.18
C LYS A 54 -11.56 9.58 -3.43
N PRO A 55 -12.02 9.43 -2.19
CA PRO A 55 -11.93 8.16 -1.48
C PRO A 55 -12.63 7.03 -2.24
N VAL A 56 -12.05 5.83 -2.20
CA VAL A 56 -12.61 4.61 -2.81
C VAL A 56 -13.24 3.75 -1.72
N PRO A 57 -14.58 3.76 -1.56
CA PRO A 57 -15.26 2.93 -0.59
C PRO A 57 -14.96 1.46 -0.84
N TYR A 58 -14.74 0.68 0.22
CA TYR A 58 -14.67 -0.77 0.13
C TYR A 58 -13.57 -1.29 -0.81
N ALA A 59 -12.54 -0.47 -1.09
CA ALA A 59 -11.36 -0.88 -1.84
C ALA A 59 -10.74 -2.13 -1.22
N GLU A 60 -10.29 -3.05 -2.07
CA GLU A 60 -9.46 -4.17 -1.64
C GLU A 60 -8.00 -3.73 -1.64
N ILE A 61 -7.27 -4.12 -0.59
CA ILE A 61 -5.86 -3.78 -0.40
C ILE A 61 -5.10 -5.07 -0.16
N GLU A 62 -4.15 -5.35 -1.03
CA GLU A 62 -3.17 -6.40 -0.86
C GLU A 62 -2.05 -5.93 0.08
N VAL A 63 -1.67 -6.78 1.02
CA VAL A 63 -0.67 -6.49 2.04
C VAL A 63 0.38 -7.59 2.03
N GLU A 64 1.63 -7.20 1.83
CA GLU A 64 2.76 -8.13 1.74
C GLU A 64 3.93 -7.72 2.62
N TYR A 65 4.61 -8.71 3.20
CA TYR A 65 5.85 -8.52 3.93
C TYR A 65 7.06 -8.81 3.01
N TYR A 66 8.02 -7.89 2.95
CA TYR A 66 9.26 -8.10 2.21
C TYR A 66 10.17 -9.11 2.91
N ASN A 67 10.02 -10.38 2.51
CA ASN A 67 10.66 -11.51 3.15
C ASN A 67 12.05 -11.85 2.55
N ASP A 68 12.94 -10.86 2.47
CA ASP A 68 14.25 -11.00 1.80
C ASP A 68 15.41 -11.32 2.77
N ASN A 69 15.16 -11.38 4.08
CA ASN A 69 16.23 -11.71 5.02
C ASN A 69 16.57 -13.22 4.98
N PRO A 70 17.76 -13.62 4.51
CA PRO A 70 18.11 -15.04 4.38
C PRO A 70 18.28 -15.74 5.74
N LYS A 71 18.56 -15.01 6.82
CA LYS A 71 18.77 -15.56 8.17
C LYS A 71 17.48 -15.67 8.99
N ASN A 72 16.41 -15.00 8.58
CA ASN A 72 15.17 -14.92 9.34
C ASN A 72 13.96 -14.89 8.41
N LYS A 73 13.87 -15.89 7.52
CA LYS A 73 12.76 -16.04 6.59
C LYS A 73 11.46 -16.37 7.32
N VAL A 74 10.38 -15.73 6.93
CA VAL A 74 9.02 -16.12 7.32
C VAL A 74 8.56 -17.25 6.40
N HIS A 75 8.01 -18.32 6.95
CA HIS A 75 7.35 -19.37 6.18
C HIS A 75 5.84 -19.17 6.28
N ALA A 76 5.24 -18.72 5.18
CA ALA A 76 3.79 -18.52 5.09
C ALA A 76 3.07 -19.88 5.11
N PRO A 77 2.04 -20.07 5.95
CA PRO A 77 1.25 -21.30 5.97
C PRO A 77 0.51 -21.59 4.65
N THR A 78 0.05 -20.53 3.97
CA THR A 78 -0.68 -20.59 2.69
C THR A 78 -0.36 -19.36 1.84
N GLU A 79 -0.74 -19.37 0.56
CA GLU A 79 -0.62 -18.20 -0.33
C GLU A 79 -1.34 -16.95 0.21
N ALA A 80 -2.48 -17.13 0.89
CA ALA A 80 -3.20 -16.03 1.55
C ALA A 80 -2.43 -15.38 2.72
N HIS A 81 -1.36 -16.01 3.22
CA HIS A 81 -0.46 -15.40 4.19
C HIS A 81 0.76 -14.72 3.52
N ILE A 82 1.01 -15.01 2.24
CA ILE A 82 2.00 -14.30 1.42
C ILE A 82 1.40 -12.95 1.02
N THR A 83 0.25 -13.01 0.35
CA THR A 83 -0.54 -11.85 -0.08
C THR A 83 -1.83 -11.83 0.71
N GLN A 84 -1.87 -10.99 1.74
CA GLN A 84 -3.05 -10.81 2.56
C GLN A 84 -3.97 -9.79 1.90
N VAL A 85 -5.29 -9.97 2.00
CA VAL A 85 -6.25 -9.02 1.44
C VAL A 85 -7.10 -8.46 2.58
N ILE A 86 -7.15 -7.13 2.67
CA ILE A 86 -8.04 -6.40 3.56
C ILE A 86 -8.96 -5.49 2.75
N LYS A 87 -9.99 -4.96 3.42
CA LYS A 87 -10.99 -4.10 2.79
C LYS A 87 -11.10 -2.78 3.53
N ALA A 88 -11.15 -1.69 2.77
CA ALA A 88 -11.44 -0.38 3.32
C ALA A 88 -12.92 -0.26 3.77
N ASP A 89 -13.21 0.73 4.59
CA ASP A 89 -14.56 1.10 4.98
C ASP A 89 -15.28 1.94 3.90
N GLY A 90 -16.48 2.45 4.22
CA GLY A 90 -17.27 3.28 3.31
C GLY A 90 -16.62 4.63 2.97
N ASN A 91 -15.61 5.07 3.73
CA ASN A 91 -14.83 6.29 3.48
C ASN A 91 -13.48 5.98 2.81
N GLY A 92 -13.26 4.74 2.37
CA GLY A 92 -11.99 4.30 1.78
C GLY A 92 -10.84 4.17 2.78
N VAL A 93 -11.13 4.14 4.09
CA VAL A 93 -10.13 3.99 5.15
C VAL A 93 -9.89 2.52 5.44
N PHE A 94 -8.62 2.10 5.52
CA PHE A 94 -8.22 0.77 5.98
C PHE A 94 -7.27 0.84 7.16
N HIS A 95 -7.16 -0.29 7.87
CA HIS A 95 -6.27 -0.46 9.00
C HIS A 95 -5.59 -1.84 8.93
N TYR A 96 -4.31 -1.91 9.27
CA TYR A 96 -3.58 -3.16 9.36
C TYR A 96 -2.52 -3.13 10.46
N ALA A 97 -2.53 -4.13 11.34
CA ALA A 97 -1.52 -4.29 12.37
C ALA A 97 -0.35 -5.12 11.81
N MET A 98 0.85 -4.55 11.78
CA MET A 98 2.03 -5.23 11.20
C MET A 98 2.73 -6.06 12.28
N PRO A 99 2.66 -7.40 12.27
CA PRO A 99 3.10 -8.23 13.39
C PRO A 99 4.62 -8.36 13.53
N ARG A 100 5.40 -7.83 12.58
CA ARG A 100 6.85 -8.03 12.51
C ARG A 100 7.58 -6.79 12.04
N ALA A 101 8.80 -6.59 12.53
CA ALA A 101 9.71 -5.59 12.00
C ALA A 101 10.13 -5.89 10.56
N GLY A 102 10.28 -4.84 9.75
CA GLY A 102 10.70 -4.92 8.36
C GLY A 102 9.82 -4.09 7.43
N TRP A 103 9.95 -4.34 6.13
CA TRP A 103 9.19 -3.62 5.11
C TRP A 103 7.86 -4.30 4.81
N TRP A 104 6.82 -3.49 4.72
CA TRP A 104 5.46 -3.89 4.37
C TRP A 104 4.98 -3.05 3.19
N ALA A 105 4.40 -3.72 2.20
CA ALA A 105 3.74 -3.10 1.05
C ALA A 105 2.23 -3.16 1.21
N PHE A 106 1.55 -2.08 0.84
CA PHE A 106 0.10 -2.00 0.71
C PHE A 106 -0.20 -1.60 -0.73
N ALA A 107 -0.97 -2.40 -1.45
CA ALA A 107 -1.36 -2.14 -2.83
C ALA A 107 -2.89 -2.16 -2.95
N ALA A 108 -3.48 -1.01 -3.28
CA ALA A 108 -4.91 -0.90 -3.58
C ALA A 108 -5.09 -0.80 -5.09
N LEU A 109 -5.82 -1.77 -5.65
CA LEU A 109 -5.99 -1.91 -7.10
C LEU A 109 -7.33 -1.30 -7.52
N ASN A 110 -7.31 -0.47 -8.55
CA ASN A 110 -8.48 0.17 -9.16
C ASN A 110 -8.47 -0.10 -10.66
N THR A 111 -9.63 -0.21 -11.30
CA THR A 111 -9.70 -0.32 -12.76
C THR A 111 -9.67 1.08 -13.39
N ALA A 112 -8.79 1.29 -14.37
CA ALA A 112 -8.75 2.54 -15.12
C ALA A 112 -9.99 2.69 -16.02
N ASP A 113 -10.34 3.92 -16.37
CA ASP A 113 -11.40 4.22 -17.33
C ASP A 113 -10.94 4.12 -18.81
N PHE A 114 -9.64 3.86 -19.02
CA PHE A 114 -9.03 3.71 -20.33
C PHE A 114 -8.45 2.30 -20.55
N LYS A 115 -8.15 2.00 -21.82
CA LYS A 115 -7.50 0.76 -22.26
C LYS A 115 -6.18 1.08 -22.95
N MET A 116 -5.26 0.12 -22.93
CA MET A 116 -3.99 0.20 -23.66
C MET A 116 -3.94 -0.83 -24.79
N LYS A 117 -3.40 -0.44 -25.94
CA LYS A 117 -3.18 -1.35 -27.08
C LYS A 117 -1.94 -2.22 -26.87
N HIS A 118 -2.09 -3.52 -27.11
CA HIS A 118 -0.98 -4.47 -27.17
C HIS A 118 -1.28 -5.54 -28.21
N ASP A 119 -0.36 -5.74 -29.15
CA ASP A 119 -0.49 -6.66 -30.28
C ASP A 119 -1.80 -6.47 -31.07
N GLY A 120 -2.23 -5.22 -31.21
CA GLY A 120 -3.45 -4.84 -31.95
C GLY A 120 -4.75 -4.95 -31.14
N GLU A 121 -4.72 -5.54 -29.95
CA GLU A 121 -5.88 -5.70 -29.07
C GLU A 121 -5.91 -4.65 -27.96
N ASP A 122 -7.11 -4.18 -27.60
CA ASP A 122 -7.30 -3.30 -26.45
C ASP A 122 -7.33 -4.13 -25.16
N LYS A 123 -6.45 -3.81 -24.20
CA LYS A 123 -6.34 -4.47 -22.91
C LYS A 123 -6.78 -3.52 -21.80
N ASP A 124 -7.51 -4.04 -20.82
CA ASP A 124 -7.84 -3.31 -19.59
C ASP A 124 -6.57 -2.90 -18.85
N VAL A 125 -6.66 -1.79 -18.12
CA VAL A 125 -5.58 -1.25 -17.29
C VAL A 125 -6.04 -1.22 -15.84
N GLU A 126 -5.20 -1.74 -14.97
CA GLU A 126 -5.36 -1.65 -13.53
C GLU A 126 -4.36 -0.62 -12.97
N LEU A 127 -4.83 0.22 -12.07
CA LEU A 127 -4.07 1.26 -11.40
C LEU A 127 -3.85 0.81 -9.96
N GLY A 128 -2.60 0.57 -9.59
CA GLY A 128 -2.24 0.20 -8.23
C GLY A 128 -1.69 1.38 -7.46
N ALA A 129 -2.42 1.83 -6.44
CA ALA A 129 -1.86 2.73 -5.43
C ALA A 129 -1.01 1.90 -4.46
N VAL A 130 0.30 2.08 -4.49
CA VAL A 130 1.24 1.30 -3.67
C VAL A 130 1.92 2.20 -2.66
N ILE A 131 1.94 1.80 -1.39
CA ILE A 131 2.75 2.46 -0.37
C ILE A 131 3.59 1.45 0.41
N TRP A 132 4.85 1.81 0.65
CA TRP A 132 5.75 1.03 1.50
C TRP A 132 5.98 1.71 2.83
N VAL A 133 5.88 0.95 3.91
CA VAL A 133 6.20 1.40 5.26
C VAL A 133 7.19 0.44 5.91
N LYS A 134 7.94 0.94 6.90
CA LYS A 134 8.91 0.13 7.62
C LYS A 134 8.61 0.15 9.11
N THR A 135 8.51 -1.03 9.69
CA THR A 135 8.37 -1.24 11.13
C THR A 135 9.68 -1.66 11.77
N TYR A 136 9.87 -1.30 13.04
CA TYR A 136 11.06 -1.60 13.83
C TYR A 136 10.70 -2.43 15.07
N GLU A 137 11.66 -3.19 15.61
CA GLU A 137 11.47 -3.90 16.89
C GLU A 137 11.51 -2.90 18.06
N MET A 138 10.68 -3.13 19.08
CA MET A 138 10.78 -2.39 20.34
C MET A 138 11.90 -3.02 21.19
N GLU A 139 12.83 -2.21 21.69
CA GLU A 139 13.91 -2.64 22.61
C GLU A 139 13.48 -2.56 24.08
#